data_AF-A0AB34KU49-F1
#
_entry.id   AF-A0AB34KU49-F1
#
_cell.length_a   1.000
_cell.length_b   1.000
_cell.length_c   1.000
_cell.angle_alpha   90.00
_cell.angle_beta   90.00
_cell.angle_gamma   90.00
#
_symmetry.space_group_name_H-M   'P 1'
#
loop_
_entity.id
_entity.type
_entity.pdbx_description
1 polymer ?
#
loop_
_entity_poly.entity_id
_entity_poly.type
_entity_poly.pdbx_seq_one_letter_code
_entity_poly.pdbx_strand_id
1 'polypeptide(L)'
;MFFGGFKDDSNIASKWIESKSSDVQPGLVERLLNIEPETTLLEEVKDIKDELNILAHLFSDQKIVLDSIFDNLGLKSAAENNKLWQKLVSTWHDQLSSMNQHAQEVEIMKQPVEDMQRALTDLLEHKQRYANSIEARFARKQADSTAAAGRTILVFTIVTVIFLPLSFLAAFFAINIEYLPYNAKDQLSLSFVMRYVVGVGLGTAATLVLATLCIPMAWSALRLGSRLSDPSSVEGKAIRKIEEKEDDEVSKPSRVTSMASLSRHRLRPRTRKRDEEQAT
;
A
#
# COMPACT_ATOMS: atom_id res chain seq x y z
N MET A 1 23.17 -4.68 20.35
CA MET A 1 22.42 -3.41 20.40
C MET A 1 21.00 -3.51 19.80
N PHE A 2 20.73 -4.47 18.90
CA PHE A 2 19.44 -4.73 18.25
C PHE A 2 18.21 -4.97 19.17
N PHE A 3 18.39 -5.57 20.36
CA PHE A 3 17.26 -5.90 21.25
C PHE A 3 16.71 -4.73 22.08
N GLY A 4 17.41 -3.58 22.11
CA GLY A 4 16.95 -2.40 22.85
C GLY A 4 15.77 -1.70 22.17
N GLY A 5 15.86 -1.50 20.84
CA GLY A 5 14.83 -0.80 20.06
C GLY A 5 13.49 -1.53 20.02
N PHE A 6 13.51 -2.86 19.87
CA PHE A 6 12.27 -3.66 19.81
C PHE A 6 11.47 -3.60 21.12
N LYS A 7 12.14 -3.49 22.27
CA LYS A 7 11.48 -3.41 23.57
C LYS A 7 10.85 -2.04 23.79
N ASP A 8 11.51 -0.98 23.34
CA ASP A 8 10.93 0.37 23.34
C ASP A 8 9.74 0.47 22.38
N ASP A 9 9.84 -0.08 21.18
CA ASP A 9 8.75 -0.10 20.20
C ASP A 9 7.52 -0.88 20.73
N SER A 10 7.74 -1.98 21.46
CA SER A 10 6.66 -2.75 22.08
C SER A 10 5.94 -2.00 23.22
N ASN A 11 6.68 -1.19 23.99
CA ASN A 11 6.13 -0.38 25.07
C ASN A 11 5.36 0.84 24.54
N ILE A 12 5.79 1.39 23.40
CA ILE A 12 5.08 2.46 22.70
C ILE A 12 3.80 1.92 22.08
N ALA A 13 3.85 0.72 21.47
CA ALA A 13 2.68 0.06 20.91
C ALA A 13 1.64 -0.33 21.97
N SER A 14 2.05 -0.82 23.15
CA SER A 14 1.13 -1.14 24.25
C SER A 14 0.48 0.11 24.83
N LYS A 15 1.24 1.19 25.00
CA LYS A 15 0.74 2.50 25.44
C LYS A 15 -0.23 3.13 24.42
N TRP A 16 -0.05 2.83 23.13
CA TRP A 16 -0.95 3.24 22.05
C TRP A 16 -2.29 2.48 22.06
N ILE A 17 -2.28 1.17 22.35
CA ILE A 17 -3.49 0.36 22.51
C ILE A 17 -4.31 0.83 23.72
N GLU A 18 -3.62 1.29 24.78
CA GLU A 18 -4.27 1.79 26.01
C GLU A 18 -4.84 3.22 25.85
N SER A 19 -4.23 4.07 25.00
CA SER A 19 -4.79 5.39 24.67
C SER A 19 -5.88 5.28 23.61
N LYS A 20 -7.10 5.01 24.07
CA LYS A 20 -8.31 4.95 23.26
C LYS A 20 -8.49 6.19 22.37
N SER A 21 -8.33 5.98 21.05
CA SER A 21 -8.81 6.80 19.92
C SER A 21 -8.71 8.33 20.05
N SER A 22 -7.86 8.96 19.23
CA SER A 22 -8.32 10.04 18.32
C SER A 22 -7.24 10.63 17.42
N ASP A 23 -5.95 10.41 17.66
CA ASP A 23 -4.92 11.04 16.85
C ASP A 23 -3.86 10.02 16.43
N VAL A 24 -3.88 9.65 15.16
CA VAL A 24 -2.77 8.87 14.61
C VAL A 24 -1.66 9.88 14.40
N GLN A 25 -0.66 9.87 15.28
CA GLN A 25 0.44 10.82 15.19
C GLN A 25 1.09 10.71 13.81
N PRO A 26 1.22 11.83 13.06
CA PRO A 26 1.83 11.83 11.73
C PRO A 26 3.25 11.24 11.76
N GLY A 27 3.98 11.43 12.85
CA GLY A 27 5.32 10.87 13.04
C GLY A 27 5.38 9.34 13.16
N LEU A 28 4.29 8.65 13.53
CA LEU A 28 4.25 7.18 13.51
C LEU A 28 4.05 6.66 12.08
N VAL A 29 3.19 7.32 11.31
CA VAL A 29 2.99 7.00 9.90
C VAL A 29 4.30 7.23 9.15
N GLU A 30 4.94 8.38 9.35
CA GLU A 30 6.24 8.71 8.73
C GLU A 30 7.35 7.70 9.09
N ARG A 31 7.39 7.22 10.35
CA ARG A 31 8.33 6.15 10.75
C ARG A 31 8.01 4.79 10.14
N LEU A 32 6.73 4.43 10.00
CA LEU A 32 6.31 3.18 9.36
C LEU A 32 6.52 3.20 7.84
N LEU A 33 6.44 4.40 7.24
CA LEU A 33 6.72 4.65 5.84
C LEU A 33 8.22 4.74 5.52
N ASN A 34 9.08 4.93 6.52
CA ASN A 34 10.50 5.00 6.27
C ASN A 34 11.03 3.61 5.88
N ILE A 35 11.38 3.48 4.60
CA ILE A 35 11.96 2.27 3.98
C ILE A 35 13.48 2.35 3.81
N GLU A 36 14.08 3.52 4.06
CA GLU A 36 15.52 3.76 3.94
C GLU A 36 16.41 2.72 4.65
N PRO A 37 16.11 2.25 5.88
CA PRO A 37 16.93 1.23 6.51
C PRO A 37 16.79 -0.14 5.82
N GLU A 38 15.60 -0.51 5.36
CA GLU A 38 15.40 -1.77 4.64
C GLU A 38 16.00 -1.75 3.23
N THR A 39 15.98 -0.61 2.54
CA THR A 39 16.64 -0.46 1.24
C THR A 39 18.16 -0.56 1.36
N THR A 40 18.74 0.05 2.40
CA THR A 40 20.19 -0.04 2.68
C THR A 40 20.59 -1.49 2.97
N LEU A 41 19.78 -2.21 3.76
CA LEU A 41 20.04 -3.61 4.06
C LEU A 41 19.87 -4.51 2.82
N LEU A 42 18.92 -4.19 1.94
CA LEU A 42 18.76 -4.90 0.67
C LEU A 42 19.96 -4.68 -0.26
N GLU A 43 20.51 -3.47 -0.30
CA GLU A 43 21.76 -3.18 -1.02
C GLU A 43 22.93 -4.00 -0.45
N GLU A 44 23.10 -4.03 0.87
CA GLU A 44 24.16 -4.82 1.53
C GLU A 44 24.03 -6.33 1.24
N VAL A 45 22.81 -6.89 1.29
CA VAL A 45 22.58 -8.30 0.96
C VAL A 45 22.87 -8.59 -0.52
N LYS A 46 22.55 -7.65 -1.41
CA LYS A 46 22.86 -7.77 -2.83
C LYS A 46 24.38 -7.72 -3.08
N ASP A 47 25.09 -6.85 -2.38
CA ASP A 47 26.54 -6.75 -2.47
C ASP A 47 27.21 -8.05 -2.00
N ILE A 48 26.77 -8.63 -0.88
CA ILE A 48 27.25 -9.93 -0.38
C ILE A 48 27.02 -11.03 -1.42
N LYS A 49 25.87 -11.03 -2.11
CA LYS A 49 25.58 -11.99 -3.17
C LYS A 49 26.59 -11.87 -4.33
N ASP A 50 26.88 -10.65 -4.75
CA ASP A 50 27.81 -10.38 -5.83
C ASP A 50 29.25 -10.77 -5.42
N GLU A 51 29.66 -10.48 -4.18
CA GLU A 51 30.95 -10.91 -3.61
C GLU A 51 31.09 -12.44 -3.56
N LEU A 52 30.05 -13.16 -3.13
CA LEU A 52 30.05 -14.63 -3.14
C LEU A 52 30.14 -15.19 -4.56
N ASN A 53 29.52 -14.52 -5.54
CA ASN A 53 29.64 -14.95 -6.93
C ASN A 53 31.06 -14.72 -7.47
N ILE A 54 31.68 -13.59 -7.12
CA ILE A 54 33.09 -13.30 -7.44
C ILE A 54 34.00 -14.36 -6.81
N LEU A 55 33.80 -14.72 -5.54
CA LEU A 55 34.58 -15.76 -4.87
C LEU A 55 34.43 -17.13 -5.54
N ALA A 56 33.20 -17.49 -5.95
CA ALA A 56 32.96 -18.74 -6.68
C ALA A 56 33.74 -18.78 -8.00
N HIS A 57 33.75 -17.66 -8.75
CA HIS A 57 34.56 -17.53 -9.96
C HIS A 57 36.06 -17.60 -9.66
N LEU A 58 36.54 -16.92 -8.62
CA LEU A 58 37.93 -16.93 -8.22
C LEU A 58 38.42 -18.35 -7.88
N PHE A 59 37.64 -19.13 -7.14
CA PHE A 59 38.00 -20.51 -6.82
C PHE A 59 38.02 -21.41 -8.06
N SER A 60 37.12 -21.18 -9.01
CA SER A 60 37.13 -21.86 -10.31
C SER A 60 38.40 -21.54 -11.09
N ASP A 61 38.80 -20.27 -11.16
CA ASP A 61 40.00 -19.84 -11.86
C ASP A 61 41.28 -20.37 -11.19
N GLN A 62 41.34 -20.30 -9.85
CA GLN A 62 42.45 -20.86 -9.08
C GLN A 62 42.61 -22.36 -9.34
N LYS A 63 41.50 -23.10 -9.49
CA LYS A 63 41.53 -24.54 -9.80
C LYS A 63 42.15 -24.80 -11.17
N ILE A 64 41.76 -24.03 -12.18
CA ILE A 64 42.32 -24.13 -13.53
C ILE A 64 43.84 -23.86 -13.51
N VAL A 65 44.26 -22.81 -12.80
CA VAL A 65 45.69 -22.48 -12.67
C VAL A 65 46.45 -23.61 -11.96
N LEU A 66 45.91 -24.13 -10.86
CA LEU A 66 46.54 -25.18 -10.07
C LEU A 66 46.66 -26.51 -10.85
N ASP A 67 45.64 -26.87 -11.64
CA ASP A 67 45.66 -28.00 -12.56
C ASP A 67 46.68 -27.77 -13.69
N SER A 68 46.74 -26.56 -14.26
CA SER A 68 47.70 -26.24 -15.33
C SER A 68 49.16 -26.31 -14.87
N ILE A 69 49.46 -25.89 -13.64
CA ILE A 69 50.79 -25.99 -13.04
C ILE A 69 51.15 -27.46 -12.84
N PHE A 70 50.19 -28.27 -12.41
CA PHE A 70 50.38 -29.71 -12.22
C PHE A 70 50.77 -30.42 -13.51
N ASP A 71 50.05 -30.12 -14.60
CA ASP A 71 50.30 -30.70 -15.91
C ASP A 71 51.61 -30.19 -16.53
N ASN A 72 51.88 -28.88 -16.44
CA ASN A 72 53.09 -28.26 -17.02
C ASN A 72 54.39 -28.74 -16.35
N LEU A 73 54.36 -29.02 -15.04
CA LEU A 73 55.50 -29.55 -14.31
C LEU A 73 55.70 -31.06 -14.53
N GLY A 74 54.78 -31.74 -15.24
CA GLY A 74 54.84 -33.19 -15.45
C GLY A 74 54.85 -33.96 -14.12
N LEU A 75 54.22 -33.40 -13.08
CA LEU A 75 54.32 -33.87 -11.68
C LEU A 75 53.91 -35.34 -11.52
N LYS A 76 52.97 -35.81 -12.36
CA LYS A 76 52.58 -37.22 -12.46
C LYS A 76 53.75 -38.16 -12.76
N SER A 77 54.62 -37.80 -13.71
CA SER A 77 55.77 -38.64 -14.11
C SER A 77 56.96 -38.45 -13.16
N ALA A 78 57.14 -37.25 -12.60
CA ALA A 78 58.25 -36.95 -11.69
C ALA A 78 58.10 -37.62 -10.31
N ALA A 79 56.87 -37.85 -9.84
CA ALA A 79 56.56 -38.43 -8.53
C ALA A 79 56.93 -39.91 -8.39
N GLU A 80 57.05 -40.66 -9.48
CA GLU A 80 57.41 -42.09 -9.42
C GLU A 80 58.85 -42.32 -8.96
N ASN A 81 59.74 -41.35 -9.19
CA ASN A 81 61.19 -41.55 -9.08
C ASN A 81 61.85 -40.83 -7.89
N ASN A 82 61.14 -39.98 -7.14
CA ASN A 82 61.73 -39.18 -6.06
C ASN A 82 60.72 -38.85 -4.95
N LYS A 83 61.10 -39.07 -3.68
CA LYS A 83 60.31 -38.73 -2.50
C LYS A 83 59.91 -37.24 -2.42
N LEU A 84 60.74 -36.33 -2.94
CA LEU A 84 60.42 -34.90 -2.98
C LEU A 84 59.22 -34.62 -3.90
N TRP A 85 59.17 -35.26 -5.06
CA TRP A 85 58.05 -35.12 -6.00
C TRP A 85 56.77 -35.77 -5.46
N GLN A 86 56.88 -36.88 -4.73
CA GLN A 86 55.73 -37.47 -4.02
C GLN A 86 55.14 -36.50 -2.98
N LYS A 87 55.99 -35.85 -2.19
CA LYS A 87 55.56 -34.85 -1.21
C LYS A 87 54.89 -33.64 -1.87
N LEU A 88 55.40 -33.20 -3.02
CA LEU A 88 54.81 -32.10 -3.76
C LEU A 88 53.42 -32.46 -4.35
N VAL A 89 53.26 -33.70 -4.84
CA VAL A 89 51.96 -34.21 -5.33
C VAL A 89 50.94 -34.37 -4.19
N SER A 90 51.36 -34.78 -2.99
CA SER A 90 50.45 -34.85 -1.84
C SER A 90 50.00 -33.44 -1.41
N THR A 91 50.93 -32.48 -1.34
CA THR A 91 50.59 -31.08 -1.02
C THR A 91 49.65 -30.47 -2.06
N TRP A 92 49.81 -30.83 -3.34
CA TRP A 92 48.88 -30.41 -4.39
C TRP A 92 47.47 -30.97 -4.18
N HIS A 93 47.34 -32.26 -3.85
CA HIS A 93 46.03 -32.85 -3.54
C HIS A 93 45.38 -32.20 -2.32
N ASP A 94 46.17 -31.89 -1.29
CA ASP A 94 45.69 -31.20 -0.10
C ASP A 94 45.17 -29.78 -0.47
N GLN A 95 45.91 -29.04 -1.29
CA GLN A 95 45.54 -27.71 -1.77
C GLN A 95 44.26 -27.75 -2.62
N LEU A 96 44.15 -28.71 -3.55
CA LEU A 96 42.98 -28.88 -4.41
C LEU A 96 41.74 -29.28 -3.59
N SER A 97 41.92 -30.16 -2.59
CA SER A 97 40.85 -30.55 -1.66
C SER A 97 40.35 -29.34 -0.87
N SER A 98 41.27 -28.54 -0.31
CA SER A 98 40.93 -27.32 0.41
C SER A 98 40.20 -26.29 -0.48
N MET A 99 40.62 -26.11 -1.73
CA MET A 99 39.93 -25.22 -2.67
C MET A 99 38.52 -25.72 -3.04
N ASN A 100 38.35 -27.03 -3.28
CA ASN A 100 37.02 -27.59 -3.53
C ASN A 100 36.12 -27.43 -2.30
N GLN A 101 36.67 -27.57 -1.08
CA GLN A 101 35.92 -27.33 0.14
C GLN A 101 35.47 -25.87 0.25
N HIS A 102 36.37 -24.91 0.06
CA HIS A 102 36.00 -23.48 0.09
C HIS A 102 35.00 -23.10 -1.02
N ALA A 103 35.15 -23.66 -2.22
CA ALA A 103 34.18 -23.46 -3.30
C ALA A 103 32.80 -24.00 -2.94
N GLN A 104 32.74 -25.16 -2.28
CA GLN A 104 31.50 -25.74 -1.78
C GLN A 104 30.88 -24.90 -0.66
N GLU A 105 31.69 -24.37 0.26
CA GLU A 105 31.22 -23.49 1.33
C GLU A 105 30.60 -22.19 0.78
N VAL A 106 31.21 -21.58 -0.25
CA VAL A 106 30.63 -20.42 -0.94
C VAL A 106 29.29 -20.77 -1.59
N GLU A 107 29.18 -21.93 -2.23
CA GLU A 107 27.94 -22.36 -2.87
C GLU A 107 26.82 -22.59 -1.83
N ILE A 108 27.15 -23.15 -0.67
CA ILE A 108 26.22 -23.28 0.45
C ILE A 108 25.79 -21.90 0.98
N MET A 109 26.70 -20.92 1.01
CA MET A 109 26.42 -19.58 1.52
C MET A 109 25.51 -18.75 0.60
N LYS A 110 25.46 -19.05 -0.71
CA LYS A 110 24.58 -18.37 -1.65
C LYS A 110 23.10 -18.55 -1.33
N GLN A 111 22.68 -19.76 -0.96
CA GLN A 111 21.26 -20.06 -0.75
C GLN A 111 20.63 -19.20 0.39
N PRO A 112 21.23 -19.10 1.59
CA PRO A 112 20.72 -18.22 2.65
C PRO A 112 20.66 -16.74 2.24
N VAL A 113 21.62 -16.25 1.44
CA VAL A 113 21.65 -14.86 0.96
C VAL A 113 20.50 -14.59 -0.01
N GLU A 114 20.19 -15.53 -0.91
CA GLU A 114 19.03 -15.42 -1.79
C GLU A 114 17.70 -15.43 -1.03
N ASP A 115 17.59 -16.28 -0.01
CA ASP A 115 16.41 -16.33 0.84
C ASP A 115 16.24 -15.02 1.63
N MET A 116 17.34 -14.44 2.13
CA MET A 116 17.34 -13.14 2.81
C MET A 116 16.95 -12.00 1.85
N GLN A 117 17.47 -12.01 0.62
CA GLN A 117 17.12 -11.04 -0.42
C GLN A 117 15.62 -11.08 -0.73
N ARG A 118 15.04 -12.28 -0.89
CA ARG A 118 13.60 -12.47 -1.13
C ARG A 118 12.78 -11.97 0.06
N ALA A 119 13.14 -12.37 1.28
CA ALA A 119 12.45 -11.95 2.48
C ALA A 119 12.45 -10.41 2.66
N LEU A 120 13.58 -9.74 2.39
CA LEU A 120 13.66 -8.28 2.46
C LEU A 120 12.81 -7.60 1.38
N THR A 121 12.80 -8.15 0.17
CA THR A 121 11.97 -7.65 -0.93
C THR A 121 10.48 -7.77 -0.58
N ASP A 122 10.06 -8.92 -0.04
CA ASP A 122 8.69 -9.16 0.39
C ASP A 122 8.27 -8.21 1.53
N LEU A 123 9.17 -7.95 2.49
CA LEU A 123 8.92 -7.00 3.58
C LEU A 123 8.78 -5.57 3.07
N LEU A 124 9.63 -5.13 2.14
CA LEU A 124 9.54 -3.82 1.50
C LEU A 124 8.23 -3.66 0.75
N GLU A 125 7.84 -4.67 -0.03
CA GLU A 125 6.56 -4.67 -0.73
C GLU A 125 5.38 -4.59 0.25
N HIS A 126 5.43 -5.34 1.36
CA HIS A 126 4.39 -5.30 2.37
C HIS A 126 4.28 -3.91 3.03
N LYS A 127 5.40 -3.28 3.37
CA LYS A 127 5.42 -1.90 3.90
C LYS A 127 4.81 -0.91 2.93
N GLN A 128 5.16 -0.99 1.64
CA GLN A 128 4.61 -0.11 0.61
C GLN A 128 3.10 -0.31 0.40
N ARG A 129 2.62 -1.56 0.43
CA ARG A 129 1.18 -1.85 0.35
C ARG A 129 0.44 -1.34 1.60
N TYR A 130 1.03 -1.48 2.78
CA TYR A 130 0.48 -1.00 4.04
C TYR A 130 0.41 0.53 4.07
N ALA A 131 1.44 1.21 3.58
CA ALA A 131 1.51 2.65 3.36
C ALA A 131 0.32 3.16 2.53
N ASN A 132 0.17 2.62 1.33
CA ASN A 132 -0.89 2.99 0.40
C ASN A 132 -2.29 2.74 1.00
N SER A 133 -2.44 1.64 1.75
CA SER A 133 -3.69 1.32 2.45
C SER A 133 -3.99 2.31 3.57
N ILE A 134 -2.99 2.68 4.36
CA ILE A 134 -3.12 3.69 5.42
C ILE A 134 -3.52 5.05 4.83
N GLU A 135 -2.84 5.49 3.77
CA GLU A 135 -3.15 6.75 3.11
C GLU A 135 -4.60 6.76 2.59
N ALA A 136 -5.06 5.68 1.97
CA ALA A 136 -6.45 5.53 1.54
C ALA A 136 -7.45 5.61 2.71
N ARG A 137 -7.11 5.04 3.87
CA ARG A 137 -7.96 5.13 5.07
C ARG A 137 -8.01 6.54 5.64
N PHE A 138 -6.90 7.27 5.63
CA PHE A 138 -6.88 8.67 6.04
C PHE A 138 -7.66 9.56 5.09
N ALA A 139 -7.47 9.40 3.77
CA ALA A 139 -8.24 10.11 2.75
C ALA A 139 -9.75 9.88 2.93
N ARG A 140 -10.15 8.64 3.23
CA ARG A 140 -11.55 8.30 3.56
C ARG A 140 -12.04 9.00 4.82
N LYS A 141 -11.27 8.95 5.91
CA LYS A 141 -11.63 9.61 7.17
C LYS A 141 -11.73 11.14 7.01
N GLN A 142 -10.84 11.73 6.20
CA GLN A 142 -10.86 13.14 5.84
C GLN A 142 -12.08 13.49 4.98
N ALA A 143 -12.48 12.61 4.06
CA ALA A 143 -13.70 12.79 3.27
C ALA A 143 -14.96 12.72 4.16
N ASP A 144 -15.00 11.80 5.13
CA ASP A 144 -16.11 11.69 6.08
C ASP A 144 -16.23 12.94 6.96
N SER A 145 -15.10 13.46 7.48
CA SER A 145 -15.09 14.70 8.27
C SER A 145 -15.47 15.92 7.42
N THR A 146 -15.01 16.00 6.17
CA THR A 146 -15.37 17.06 5.21
C THR A 146 -16.86 16.98 4.86
N ALA A 147 -17.41 15.79 4.67
CA ALA A 147 -18.84 15.59 4.41
C ALA A 147 -19.70 15.98 5.61
N ALA A 148 -19.23 15.71 6.83
CA ALA A 148 -19.87 16.18 8.05
C ALA A 148 -19.82 17.72 8.16
N ALA A 149 -18.67 18.35 7.88
CA ALA A 149 -18.54 19.80 7.84
C ALA A 149 -19.43 20.45 6.75
N GLY A 150 -19.54 19.80 5.58
CA GLY A 150 -20.42 20.22 4.50
C GLY A 150 -21.89 20.26 4.90
N ARG A 151 -22.36 19.36 5.78
CA ARG A 151 -23.72 19.40 6.34
C ARG A 151 -23.97 20.64 7.17
N THR A 152 -23.02 21.06 8.00
CA THR A 152 -23.13 22.29 8.80
C THR A 152 -23.23 23.52 7.90
N ILE A 153 -22.39 23.60 6.85
CA ILE A 153 -22.43 24.69 5.87
C ILE A 153 -23.76 24.72 5.13
N LEU A 154 -24.31 23.56 4.76
CA LEU A 154 -25.61 23.44 4.10
C LEU A 154 -26.75 23.96 4.99
N VAL A 155 -26.77 23.59 6.27
CA VAL A 155 -27.78 24.08 7.22
C VAL A 155 -27.69 25.60 7.40
N PHE A 156 -26.47 26.14 7.55
CA PHE A 156 -26.26 27.59 7.64
C PHE A 156 -26.76 28.32 6.39
N THR A 157 -26.53 27.75 5.21
CA THR A 157 -26.97 28.30 3.93
C THR A 157 -28.49 28.32 3.81
N ILE A 158 -29.19 27.25 4.22
CA ILE A 158 -30.65 27.18 4.22
C ILE A 158 -31.24 28.27 5.14
N VAL A 159 -30.71 28.41 6.36
CA VAL A 159 -31.17 29.43 7.31
C VAL A 159 -30.98 30.82 6.72
N THR A 160 -29.81 31.10 6.14
CA THR A 160 -29.50 32.41 5.54
C THR A 160 -30.42 32.74 4.36
N VAL A 161 -30.68 31.79 3.46
CA VAL A 161 -31.55 32.00 2.28
C VAL A 161 -33.00 32.28 2.67
N ILE A 162 -33.48 31.71 3.78
CA ILE A 162 -34.83 31.99 4.30
C ILE A 162 -34.87 33.37 4.99
N PHE A 163 -33.87 33.67 5.82
CA PHE A 163 -33.88 34.88 6.66
C PHE A 163 -33.55 36.15 5.91
N LEU A 164 -32.70 36.09 4.88
CA LEU A 164 -32.25 37.27 4.15
C LEU A 164 -33.38 38.02 3.42
N PRO A 165 -34.24 37.38 2.60
CA PRO A 165 -35.38 38.07 1.99
C PRO A 165 -36.43 38.50 3.02
N LEU A 166 -36.62 37.72 4.09
CA LEU A 166 -37.57 38.04 5.15
C LEU A 166 -37.12 39.26 5.97
N SER A 167 -35.83 39.37 6.26
CA SER A 167 -35.22 40.50 6.96
C SER A 167 -35.29 41.78 6.11
N PHE A 168 -35.03 41.67 4.81
CA PHE A 168 -35.19 42.78 3.87
C PHE A 168 -36.64 43.28 3.84
N LEU A 169 -37.61 42.36 3.77
CA LEU A 169 -39.02 42.70 3.67
C LEU A 169 -39.56 43.29 4.99
N ALA A 170 -39.07 42.81 6.14
CA ALA A 170 -39.36 43.44 7.44
C ALA A 170 -38.77 44.85 7.55
N ALA A 171 -37.52 45.06 7.11
CA ALA A 171 -36.91 46.38 7.08
C ALA A 171 -37.65 47.33 6.13
N PHE A 172 -38.10 46.84 4.98
CA PHE A 172 -38.88 47.62 4.01
C PHE A 172 -40.20 48.14 4.61
N PHE A 173 -40.93 47.30 5.36
CA PHE A 173 -42.15 47.72 6.06
C PHE A 173 -41.91 48.60 7.30
N ALA A 174 -40.68 48.62 7.82
CA ALA A 174 -40.30 49.53 8.91
C ALA A 174 -40.05 50.96 8.42
N ILE A 175 -39.83 51.16 7.10
CA ILE A 175 -39.71 52.48 6.51
C ILE A 175 -41.11 53.11 6.39
N ASN A 176 -41.26 54.35 6.86
CA ASN A 176 -42.51 55.09 6.74
C ASN A 176 -42.60 55.69 5.32
N ILE A 177 -43.42 55.09 4.47
CA ILE A 177 -43.67 55.55 3.10
C ILE A 177 -45.16 55.87 2.90
N GLU A 178 -45.45 57.02 2.29
CA GLU A 178 -46.79 57.60 2.16
C GLU A 178 -47.81 56.71 1.41
N TYR A 179 -47.34 55.76 0.61
CA TYR A 179 -48.19 54.88 -0.21
C TYR A 179 -48.70 53.62 0.52
N LEU A 180 -48.31 53.38 1.77
CA LEU A 180 -48.82 52.24 2.53
C LEU A 180 -50.22 52.50 3.11
N PRO A 181 -51.08 51.47 3.24
CA PRO A 181 -52.45 51.62 3.74
C PRO A 181 -52.46 51.82 5.27
N TYR A 182 -52.12 53.02 5.72
CA TYR A 182 -52.23 53.44 7.11
C TYR A 182 -53.70 53.68 7.47
N ASN A 183 -54.12 53.20 8.63
CA ASN A 183 -55.43 53.57 9.21
C ASN A 183 -55.38 55.02 9.71
N ALA A 184 -56.55 55.60 10.03
CA ALA A 184 -56.72 56.96 10.59
C ALA A 184 -55.97 57.26 11.92
N LYS A 185 -55.16 56.32 12.43
CA LYS A 185 -54.28 56.44 13.60
C LYS A 185 -52.79 56.29 13.26
N ASP A 186 -52.40 56.46 11.98
CA ASP A 186 -51.03 56.27 11.46
C ASP A 186 -50.43 54.89 11.77
N GLN A 187 -51.28 53.87 11.86
CA GLN A 187 -50.86 52.49 12.14
C GLN A 187 -51.12 51.59 10.92
N LEU A 188 -50.10 50.82 10.55
CA LEU A 188 -50.23 49.74 9.57
C LEU A 188 -51.12 48.63 10.12
N SER A 189 -52.02 48.10 9.28
CA SER A 189 -52.76 46.90 9.66
C SER A 189 -51.82 45.68 9.68
N LEU A 190 -51.67 45.06 10.85
CA LEU A 190 -50.83 43.88 11.05
C LEU A 190 -51.23 42.71 10.12
N SER A 191 -52.53 42.60 9.82
CA SER A 191 -53.07 41.59 8.89
C SER A 191 -52.54 41.76 7.46
N PHE A 192 -52.42 43.00 6.98
CA PHE A 192 -51.84 43.29 5.67
C PHE A 192 -50.36 42.92 5.63
N VAL A 193 -49.58 43.37 6.61
CA VAL A 193 -48.15 43.06 6.74
C VAL A 193 -47.92 41.56 6.77
N MET A 194 -48.64 40.82 7.63
CA MET A 194 -48.49 39.38 7.74
C MET A 194 -48.82 38.65 6.44
N ARG A 195 -49.86 39.07 5.71
CA ARG A 195 -50.22 38.43 4.43
C ARG A 195 -49.12 38.57 3.37
N TYR A 196 -48.46 39.74 3.29
CA TYR A 196 -47.39 39.97 2.33
C TYR A 196 -46.03 39.42 2.80
N VAL A 197 -45.65 39.60 4.07
CA VAL A 197 -44.40 39.04 4.65
C VAL A 197 -44.38 37.53 4.57
N VAL A 198 -45.46 36.89 5.01
CA VAL A 198 -45.53 35.43 5.02
C VAL A 198 -45.74 34.88 3.61
N GLY A 199 -46.60 35.49 2.80
CA GLY A 199 -46.89 35.00 1.45
C GLY A 199 -45.74 35.18 0.46
N VAL A 200 -45.25 36.42 0.31
CA VAL A 200 -44.19 36.75 -0.66
C VAL A 200 -42.82 36.30 -0.14
N GLY A 201 -42.56 36.43 1.15
CA GLY A 201 -41.31 35.98 1.76
C GLY A 201 -41.11 34.47 1.67
N LEU A 202 -42.16 33.68 1.91
CA LEU A 202 -42.07 32.22 1.84
C LEU A 202 -41.96 31.71 0.39
N GLY A 203 -42.66 32.35 -0.55
CA GLY A 203 -42.55 32.02 -1.98
C GLY A 203 -41.17 32.35 -2.58
N THR A 204 -40.61 33.51 -2.23
CA THR A 204 -39.26 33.90 -2.66
C THR A 204 -38.18 33.04 -1.99
N ALA A 205 -38.34 32.69 -0.71
CA ALA A 205 -37.43 31.75 -0.05
C ALA A 205 -37.47 30.36 -0.70
N ALA A 206 -38.65 29.82 -1.01
CA ALA A 206 -38.79 28.51 -1.63
C ALA A 206 -38.11 28.43 -3.01
N THR A 207 -38.27 29.48 -3.84
CA THR A 207 -37.61 29.55 -5.16
C THR A 207 -36.08 29.64 -5.04
N LEU A 208 -35.57 30.41 -4.08
CA LEU A 208 -34.12 30.52 -3.83
C LEU A 208 -33.51 29.22 -3.27
N VAL A 209 -34.20 28.51 -2.37
CA VAL A 209 -33.76 27.20 -1.88
C VAL A 209 -33.71 26.19 -3.03
N LEU A 210 -34.74 26.16 -3.88
CA LEU A 210 -34.76 25.29 -5.05
C LEU A 210 -33.61 25.61 -6.02
N ALA A 211 -33.37 26.89 -6.29
CA ALA A 211 -32.28 27.33 -7.14
C ALA A 211 -30.91 26.93 -6.58
N THR A 212 -30.65 27.22 -5.31
CA THR A 212 -29.36 26.91 -4.66
C THR A 212 -29.05 25.41 -4.58
N LEU A 213 -30.07 24.54 -4.44
CA LEU A 213 -29.90 23.08 -4.50
C LEU A 213 -29.78 22.57 -5.95
N CYS A 214 -30.50 23.17 -6.90
CA CYS A 214 -30.57 22.69 -8.28
C CYS A 214 -29.36 23.12 -9.13
N ILE A 215 -28.82 24.34 -8.92
CA ILE A 215 -27.66 24.87 -9.65
C ILE A 215 -26.43 23.93 -9.57
N PRO A 216 -25.96 23.47 -8.40
CA PRO A 216 -24.81 22.57 -8.33
C PRO A 216 -25.08 21.18 -8.91
N MET A 217 -26.32 20.68 -8.80
CA MET A 217 -26.73 19.41 -9.41
C MET A 217 -26.79 19.49 -10.94
N ALA A 218 -27.34 20.57 -11.49
CA ALA A 218 -27.40 20.79 -12.94
C ALA A 218 -26.00 21.04 -13.52
N TRP A 219 -25.15 21.78 -12.80
CA TRP A 219 -23.76 22.04 -13.19
C TRP A 219 -22.91 20.76 -13.23
N SER A 220 -23.09 19.87 -12.26
CA SER A 220 -22.39 18.58 -12.24
C SER A 220 -22.88 17.63 -13.34
N ALA A 221 -24.20 17.57 -13.58
CA ALA A 221 -24.78 16.79 -14.68
C ALA A 221 -24.30 17.29 -16.06
N LEU A 222 -24.25 18.61 -16.27
CA LEU A 222 -23.79 19.22 -17.52
C LEU A 222 -22.29 18.97 -17.75
N ARG A 223 -21.46 19.11 -16.71
CA ARG A 223 -20.02 18.77 -16.80
C ARG A 223 -19.80 17.30 -17.14
N LEU A 224 -20.59 16.39 -16.58
CA LEU A 224 -20.50 14.97 -16.89
C LEU A 224 -20.90 14.66 -18.34
N GLY A 225 -21.93 15.32 -18.86
CA GLY A 225 -22.35 15.22 -20.27
C GLY A 225 -21.31 15.77 -21.24
N SER A 226 -20.70 16.92 -20.93
CA SER A 226 -19.64 17.52 -21.76
C SER A 226 -18.37 16.65 -21.84
N ARG A 227 -18.05 15.88 -20.79
CA ARG A 227 -16.91 14.95 -20.79
C ARG A 227 -17.14 13.67 -21.59
N LEU A 228 -18.41 13.33 -21.86
CA LEU A 228 -18.76 12.21 -22.74
C LEU A 228 -18.89 12.65 -24.21
N SER A 229 -19.10 13.94 -24.45
CA SER A 229 -19.24 14.52 -25.79
C SER A 229 -17.91 14.97 -26.40
N ASP A 230 -16.78 14.81 -25.71
CA ASP A 230 -15.47 15.19 -26.20
C ASP A 230 -14.84 14.00 -26.99
N PRO A 231 -14.80 14.05 -28.34
CA PRO A 231 -14.34 12.93 -29.16
C PRO A 231 -12.84 12.63 -28.99
N SER A 232 -12.09 13.49 -28.30
CA SER A 232 -10.68 13.26 -27.93
C SER A 232 -10.50 12.26 -26.77
N SER A 233 -11.54 12.02 -25.94
CA SER A 233 -11.46 11.08 -24.81
C SER A 233 -11.72 9.62 -25.22
N VAL A 234 -12.33 9.38 -26.39
CA VAL A 234 -12.56 8.02 -26.90
C VAL A 234 -11.23 7.39 -27.33
N GLU A 235 -10.32 8.19 -27.89
CA GLU A 235 -8.96 7.75 -28.23
C GLU A 235 -8.17 7.38 -26.97
N GLY A 236 -8.25 8.20 -25.90
CA GLY A 236 -7.60 7.88 -24.62
C GLY A 236 -8.17 6.65 -23.89
N LYS A 237 -9.46 6.34 -24.07
CA LYS A 237 -10.08 5.11 -23.52
C LYS A 237 -9.82 3.88 -24.38
N ALA A 238 -9.71 4.03 -25.71
CA ALA A 238 -9.33 2.94 -26.60
C ALA A 238 -7.86 2.55 -26.38
N ILE A 239 -6.97 3.53 -26.22
CA ILE A 239 -5.55 3.29 -25.95
C ILE A 239 -5.38 2.64 -24.56
N ARG A 240 -6.05 3.12 -23.51
CA ARG A 240 -6.01 2.44 -22.18
C ARG A 240 -6.60 1.03 -22.20
N LYS A 241 -7.61 0.75 -23.02
CA LYS A 241 -8.20 -0.58 -23.14
C LYS A 241 -7.35 -1.54 -23.98
N ILE A 242 -6.44 -1.02 -24.80
CA ILE A 242 -5.43 -1.79 -25.50
C ILE A 242 -4.26 -2.08 -24.54
N GLU A 243 -3.82 -1.09 -23.76
CA GLU A 243 -2.76 -1.24 -22.74
C GLU A 243 -3.18 -2.20 -21.61
N GLU A 244 -4.41 -2.11 -21.10
CA GLU A 244 -4.96 -3.04 -20.10
C GLU A 244 -5.15 -4.47 -20.64
N LYS A 245 -5.32 -4.63 -21.97
CA LYS A 245 -5.44 -5.94 -22.63
C LYS A 245 -4.08 -6.56 -22.95
N GLU A 246 -3.04 -5.75 -23.12
CA GLU A 246 -1.65 -6.19 -23.30
C GLU A 246 -1.05 -6.62 -21.95
N ASP A 247 -1.38 -5.93 -20.86
CA ASP A 247 -1.01 -6.31 -19.49
C ASP A 247 -1.69 -7.61 -19.01
N ASP A 248 -2.95 -7.85 -19.41
CA ASP A 248 -3.68 -9.10 -19.10
C ASP A 248 -3.18 -10.32 -19.92
N GLU A 249 -2.54 -10.10 -21.07
CA GLU A 249 -1.96 -11.18 -21.88
C GLU A 249 -0.53 -11.54 -21.44
N VAL A 250 0.20 -10.61 -20.84
CA VAL A 250 1.50 -10.85 -20.17
C VAL A 250 1.31 -11.52 -18.79
N SER A 251 0.15 -11.38 -18.16
CA SER A 251 -0.22 -12.01 -16.87
C SER A 251 -1.03 -13.30 -17.00
N LYS A 252 -0.82 -14.11 -18.06
CA LYS A 252 -1.30 -15.50 -18.07
C LYS A 252 -0.19 -16.45 -17.67
N PRO A 253 -0.32 -17.20 -16.54
CA PRO A 253 0.59 -18.29 -16.29
C PRO A 253 0.45 -19.33 -17.41
N SER A 254 1.58 -19.62 -18.04
CA SER A 254 1.77 -20.72 -18.97
C SER A 254 1.14 -21.99 -18.41
N ARG A 255 0.29 -22.60 -19.24
CA ARG A 255 -0.53 -23.77 -19.00
C ARG A 255 0.31 -25.05 -18.86
N VAL A 256 1.18 -25.12 -17.84
CA VAL A 256 1.96 -26.31 -17.46
C VAL A 256 2.06 -26.39 -15.93
N THR A 257 0.91 -26.53 -15.25
CA THR A 257 0.85 -27.03 -13.87
C THR A 257 -0.57 -27.48 -13.56
N SER A 258 -1.07 -28.40 -14.38
CA SER A 258 -2.32 -29.10 -14.14
C SER A 258 -2.11 -30.61 -14.28
N MET A 259 -1.12 -31.17 -13.59
CA MET A 259 -0.96 -32.62 -13.37
C MET A 259 -0.11 -32.94 -12.13
N ALA A 260 -0.43 -32.36 -10.97
CA ALA A 260 0.23 -32.77 -9.71
C ALA A 260 -0.71 -32.83 -8.50
N SER A 261 -2.01 -33.06 -8.72
CA SER A 261 -2.98 -33.27 -7.63
C SER A 261 -3.70 -34.62 -7.76
N LEU A 262 -2.94 -35.70 -7.96
CA LEU A 262 -3.46 -37.08 -7.89
C LEU A 262 -2.36 -38.03 -7.38
N SER A 263 -2.00 -37.92 -6.10
CA SER A 263 -1.60 -39.06 -5.26
C SER A 263 -1.07 -38.59 -3.91
N ARG A 264 -1.98 -38.52 -2.92
CA ARG A 264 -1.64 -38.85 -1.52
C ARG A 264 -2.92 -39.10 -0.73
N HIS A 265 -3.63 -40.15 -1.12
CA HIS A 265 -4.64 -40.78 -0.27
C HIS A 265 -4.11 -42.14 0.20
N ARG A 266 -3.17 -42.13 1.15
CA ARG A 266 -2.85 -43.28 1.99
C ARG A 266 -2.07 -42.80 3.20
N LEU A 267 -2.75 -42.84 4.35
CA LEU A 267 -2.33 -43.49 5.60
C LEU A 267 -3.18 -42.87 6.74
N ARG A 268 -4.31 -43.52 7.03
CA ARG A 268 -5.01 -43.36 8.32
C ARG A 268 -4.24 -44.18 9.37
N PRO A 269 -3.88 -43.64 10.54
CA PRO A 269 -3.48 -44.47 11.66
C PRO A 269 -4.72 -45.18 12.24
N ARG A 270 -4.62 -46.51 12.32
CA ARG A 270 -5.63 -47.41 12.88
C ARG A 270 -5.48 -47.43 14.39
N THR A 271 -6.31 -46.67 15.11
CA THR A 271 -6.44 -46.79 16.57
C THR A 271 -7.05 -48.14 16.92
N ARG A 272 -6.23 -49.05 17.44
CA ARG A 272 -6.66 -50.34 17.97
C ARG A 272 -7.16 -50.12 19.40
N LYS A 273 -8.49 -50.07 19.58
CA LYS A 273 -9.13 -50.31 20.87
C LYS A 273 -8.76 -51.74 21.29
N ARG A 274 -8.18 -51.88 22.48
CA ARG A 274 -8.04 -53.17 23.16
C ARG A 274 -9.03 -53.11 24.31
N ASP A 275 -10.09 -53.87 24.16
CA ASP A 275 -11.06 -54.12 25.21
C ASP A 275 -10.35 -54.97 26.29
N GLU A 276 -10.23 -54.42 27.49
CA GLU A 276 -9.93 -55.18 28.71
C GLU A 276 -11.26 -55.41 29.41
N GLU A 277 -11.80 -56.62 29.26
CA GLU A 277 -12.86 -57.14 30.10
C GLU A 277 -12.35 -58.44 30.74
N GLN A 278 -12.19 -58.37 32.07
CA GLN A 278 -12.41 -59.43 33.06
C GLN A 278 -11.76 -60.82 32.82
N ALA A 279 -10.77 -61.16 33.65
CA ALA A 279 -10.78 -62.44 34.37
C ALA A 279 -9.81 -62.40 35.57
N THR A 280 -10.36 -62.73 36.74
CA THR A 280 -9.72 -63.19 38.01
C THR A 280 -8.85 -62.24 38.81
#